data_AF-A0A160DTY0-F1
#
_entry.id   AF-A0A160DTY0-F1
#
_cell.length_a   1.000
_cell.length_b   1.000
_cell.length_c   1.000
_cell.angle_alpha   90.00
_cell.angle_beta   90.00
_cell.angle_gamma   90.00
#
_symmetry.space_group_name_H-M   'P 1'
#
loop_
_entity.id
_entity.type
_entity.pdbx_description
1 polymer ?
#
loop_
_entity_poly.entity_id
_entity_poly.type
_entity_poly.pdbx_seq_one_letter_code
_entity_poly.pdbx_strand_id
1 'polypeptide(L)'
;MLRYAALLLLIALIALQVKLWTGQGGMRDIWTLEARIAEQRAENEKLKARNDALAADVEDLKHGNAAVEERARSELGLIKPGETFYHVVEPAGPKPGERK
;
A
#
# COMPACT_ATOMS: atom_id res chain seq x y z
N MET A 1 -50.51 -36.66 32.75
CA MET A 1 -49.38 -37.16 31.92
C MET A 1 -49.10 -36.21 30.74
N LEU A 2 -49.98 -36.12 29.73
CA LEU A 2 -49.80 -35.27 28.53
C LEU A 2 -49.54 -33.78 28.79
N ARG A 3 -50.18 -33.18 29.81
CA ARG A 3 -50.00 -31.76 30.16
C ARG A 3 -48.57 -31.41 30.60
N TYR A 4 -47.90 -32.31 31.33
CA TYR A 4 -46.51 -32.09 31.78
C TYR A 4 -45.52 -32.27 30.63
N ALA A 5 -45.77 -33.23 29.73
CA ALA A 5 -44.98 -33.40 28.51
C ALA A 5 -45.07 -32.17 27.58
N ALA A 6 -46.27 -31.61 27.42
CA ALA A 6 -46.48 -30.37 26.66
C ALA A 6 -45.74 -29.18 27.29
N LEU A 7 -45.74 -29.08 28.62
CA LEU A 7 -45.04 -28.01 29.33
C LEU A 7 -43.51 -28.11 29.17
N LEU A 8 -42.97 -29.33 29.23
CA LEU A 8 -41.55 -29.60 29.04
C LEU A 8 -41.11 -29.30 27.60
N LEU A 9 -41.93 -29.68 26.61
CA LEU A 9 -41.71 -29.31 25.20
C LEU A 9 -41.77 -27.80 24.98
N LEU A 10 -42.68 -27.09 25.65
CA LEU A 10 -42.78 -25.64 25.56
C LEU A 10 -41.53 -24.96 26.14
N ILE A 11 -41.02 -25.43 27.28
CA ILE A 11 -39.79 -24.92 27.88
C ILE A 11 -38.59 -25.20 26.97
N ALA A 12 -38.49 -26.40 26.40
CA ALA A 12 -37.44 -26.76 25.45
C ALA A 12 -37.49 -25.87 24.18
N LEU A 13 -38.70 -25.57 23.70
CA LEU A 13 -38.90 -24.68 22.56
C LEU A 13 -38.44 -23.26 22.89
N ILE A 14 -38.84 -22.70 24.03
CA ILE A 14 -38.42 -21.36 24.48
C ILE A 14 -36.90 -21.30 24.65
N ALA A 15 -36.30 -22.31 25.28
CA ALA A 15 -34.85 -22.39 25.44
C ALA A 15 -34.12 -22.42 24.08
N LEU A 16 -34.67 -23.12 23.08
CA LEU A 16 -34.12 -23.15 21.74
C LEU A 16 -34.27 -21.80 21.02
N GLN A 17 -35.41 -21.11 21.18
CA GLN A 17 -35.62 -19.77 20.63
C GLN A 17 -34.63 -18.76 21.21
N VAL A 18 -34.45 -18.78 22.54
CA VAL A 18 -33.44 -17.94 23.22
C VAL A 18 -32.05 -18.27 22.72
N LYS A 19 -31.69 -19.56 22.67
CA LYS A 19 -30.38 -20.00 22.17
C LYS A 19 -30.15 -19.59 20.71
N LEU A 20 -31.19 -19.59 19.87
CA LEU A 20 -31.08 -19.17 18.47
C LEU A 20 -30.89 -17.65 18.36
N TRP A 21 -31.51 -16.87 19.24
CA TRP A 21 -31.36 -15.42 19.29
C TRP A 21 -30.04 -14.98 19.94
N THR A 22 -29.46 -15.80 20.82
CA THR A 22 -28.19 -15.50 21.52
C THR A 22 -26.99 -16.28 21.00
N GLY A 23 -27.18 -17.27 20.12
CA GLY A 23 -26.14 -18.19 19.69
C GLY A 23 -25.50 -17.75 18.37
N GLN A 24 -24.17 -17.54 18.40
CA GLN A 24 -23.29 -17.36 17.23
C GLN A 24 -23.92 -16.48 16.12
N GLY A 25 -24.18 -15.22 16.44
CA GLY A 25 -24.78 -14.26 15.51
C GLY A 25 -25.81 -13.31 16.15
N GLY A 26 -25.86 -13.20 17.47
CA GLY A 26 -26.78 -12.28 18.14
C GLY A 26 -26.53 -10.84 17.71
N MET A 27 -27.62 -10.07 17.52
CA MET A 27 -27.62 -8.67 17.04
C MET A 27 -26.57 -7.77 17.75
N ARG A 28 -26.24 -8.07 19.02
CA ARG A 28 -25.23 -7.34 19.81
C ARG A 28 -23.79 -7.58 19.35
N ASP A 29 -23.46 -8.78 18.90
CA ASP A 29 -22.11 -9.10 18.41
C ASP A 29 -21.89 -8.48 17.04
N ILE A 30 -22.92 -8.45 16.19
CA ILE A 30 -22.85 -7.81 14.87
C ILE A 30 -22.60 -6.30 15.03
N TRP A 31 -23.30 -5.64 15.95
CA TRP A 31 -23.17 -4.18 16.14
C TRP A 31 -21.80 -3.80 16.71
N THR A 32 -21.26 -4.60 17.63
CA THR A 32 -19.93 -4.36 18.19
C THR A 32 -18.81 -4.70 17.21
N LEU A 33 -18.99 -5.71 16.36
CA LEU A 33 -18.03 -6.07 15.33
C LEU A 33 -18.02 -5.06 14.18
N GLU A 34 -19.20 -4.55 13.79
CA GLU A 34 -19.35 -3.51 12.77
C GLU A 34 -18.74 -2.17 13.22
N ALA A 35 -18.92 -1.81 14.49
CA ALA A 35 -18.27 -0.63 15.09
C ALA A 35 -16.74 -0.73 15.07
N ARG A 36 -16.17 -1.91 15.39
CA ARG A 36 -14.71 -2.15 15.33
C ARG A 36 -14.18 -2.11 13.91
N ILE A 37 -14.93 -2.63 12.94
CA ILE A 37 -14.56 -2.57 11.52
C ILE A 37 -14.54 -1.11 11.02
N ALA A 38 -15.52 -0.30 11.44
CA ALA A 38 -15.57 1.12 11.07
C ALA A 38 -14.37 1.91 11.60
N GLU A 39 -14.01 1.70 12.87
CA GLU A 39 -12.86 2.36 13.50
C GLU A 39 -11.54 1.95 12.82
N GLN A 40 -11.34 0.65 12.59
CA GLN A 40 -10.14 0.15 11.92
C GLN A 40 -10.03 0.62 10.46
N ARG A 41 -11.15 0.80 9.75
CA ARG A 41 -11.15 1.37 8.39
C ARG A 41 -10.72 2.83 8.39
N ALA A 42 -11.22 3.64 9.32
CA ALA A 42 -10.84 5.04 9.42
C ALA A 42 -9.34 5.21 9.72
N GLU A 43 -8.78 4.38 10.59
CA GLU A 43 -7.33 4.39 10.86
C GLU A 43 -6.51 3.96 9.64
N ASN A 44 -6.95 2.90 8.93
CA ASN A 44 -6.28 2.45 7.71
C ASN A 44 -6.30 3.51 6.61
N GLU A 45 -7.42 4.21 6.40
CA GLU A 45 -7.48 5.28 5.40
C GLU A 45 -6.52 6.42 5.73
N LYS A 46 -6.41 6.81 7.01
CA LYS A 46 -5.47 7.82 7.46
C LYS A 46 -4.01 7.39 7.25
N LEU A 47 -3.69 6.13 7.55
CA LEU A 47 -2.35 5.59 7.32
C LEU A 47 -2.03 5.49 5.84
N LYS A 48 -2.98 5.09 5.00
CA LYS A 48 -2.83 5.01 3.55
C LYS A 48 -2.57 6.38 2.94
N ALA A 49 -3.34 7.40 3.32
CA ALA A 49 -3.12 8.77 2.83
C ALA A 49 -1.72 9.31 3.17
N ARG A 50 -1.18 8.97 4.36
CA ARG A 50 0.19 9.33 4.74
C ARG A 50 1.23 8.55 3.95
N ASN A 51 1.00 7.27 3.71
CA ASN A 51 1.90 6.44 2.92
C ASN A 51 1.96 6.93 1.48
N ASP A 52 0.82 7.26 0.89
CA ASP A 52 0.74 7.80 -0.47
C ASP A 52 1.49 9.14 -0.58
N ALA A 53 1.35 10.03 0.41
CA ALA A 53 2.11 11.28 0.46
C ALA A 53 3.62 11.05 0.59
N LEU A 54 4.04 10.17 1.51
CA LEU A 54 5.46 9.81 1.68
C LEU A 54 6.04 9.14 0.44
N ALA A 55 5.27 8.31 -0.25
CA ALA A 55 5.69 7.67 -1.49
C ALA A 55 5.90 8.72 -2.60
N ALA A 56 5.02 9.71 -2.70
CA ALA A 56 5.19 10.83 -3.61
C ALA A 56 6.44 11.67 -3.27
N ASP A 57 6.68 11.96 -1.99
CA ASP A 57 7.88 12.69 -1.54
C ASP A 57 9.16 11.92 -1.87
N VAL A 58 9.18 10.60 -1.67
CA VAL A 58 10.33 9.74 -2.01
C VAL A 58 10.58 9.73 -3.52
N GLU A 59 9.51 9.68 -4.31
CA GLU A 59 9.62 9.68 -5.77
C GLU A 59 10.13 11.03 -6.28
N ASP A 60 9.64 12.14 -5.73
CA ASP A 60 10.12 13.49 -6.05
C ASP A 60 11.60 13.68 -5.64
N LEU A 61 12.00 13.19 -4.47
CA LEU A 61 13.41 13.24 -4.03
C LEU A 61 14.34 12.40 -4.93
N LYS A 62 13.87 11.26 -5.43
CA LYS A 62 14.65 10.43 -6.36
C LYS A 62 14.78 11.09 -7.73
N HIS A 63 13.68 11.59 -8.28
CA HIS A 63 13.69 12.22 -9.60
C HIS A 63 14.33 13.60 -9.59
N GLY A 64 14.13 14.39 -8.54
CA GLY A 64 14.74 15.70 -8.37
C GLY A 64 16.26 15.60 -8.31
N ASN A 65 16.81 14.66 -7.53
CA ASN A 65 18.26 14.45 -7.48
C ASN A 65 18.81 13.88 -8.79
N ALA A 66 18.12 12.93 -9.43
CA ALA A 66 18.55 12.37 -10.70
C ALA A 66 18.54 13.43 -11.82
N ALA A 67 17.53 14.30 -11.87
CA ALA A 67 17.45 15.38 -12.84
C ALA A 67 18.56 16.43 -12.64
N VAL A 68 18.92 16.74 -11.39
CA VAL A 68 20.02 17.65 -11.07
C VAL A 68 21.38 17.00 -11.41
N GLU A 69 21.56 15.72 -11.15
CA GLU A 69 22.78 14.97 -11.46
C GLU A 69 23.00 14.84 -12.97
N GLU A 70 21.95 14.54 -13.75
CA GLU A 70 21.98 14.50 -15.21
C GLU A 70 22.45 15.85 -15.76
N ARG A 71 21.85 16.95 -15.26
CA ARG A 71 22.21 18.32 -15.69
C ARG A 71 23.65 18.70 -15.31
N ALA A 72 24.11 18.33 -14.13
CA ALA A 72 25.49 18.56 -13.69
C ALA A 72 26.51 17.81 -14.55
N ARG A 73 26.18 16.58 -14.98
CA ARG A 73 27.03 15.80 -15.88
C ARG A 73 26.99 16.32 -17.32
N SER A 74 25.80 16.64 -17.84
CA SER A 74 25.61 17.00 -19.26
C SER A 74 26.01 18.45 -19.57
N GLU A 75 25.68 19.41 -18.70
CA GLU A 75 25.91 20.84 -18.96
C GLU A 75 27.21 21.35 -18.35
N LEU A 76 27.60 20.83 -17.19
CA LEU A 76 28.78 21.32 -16.45
C LEU A 76 29.98 20.37 -16.53
N GLY A 77 29.81 19.17 -17.09
CA GLY A 77 30.88 18.18 -17.20
C GLY A 77 31.42 17.71 -15.85
N LEU A 78 30.63 17.86 -14.77
CA LEU A 78 31.06 17.52 -13.42
C LEU A 78 31.05 16.01 -13.23
N ILE A 79 32.15 15.48 -12.68
CA ILE A 79 32.32 14.06 -12.34
C ILE A 79 32.55 13.90 -10.84
N LYS A 80 32.11 12.78 -10.26
CA LYS A 80 32.27 12.52 -8.83
C LYS A 80 33.75 12.20 -8.51
N PRO A 81 34.26 12.53 -7.30
CA PRO A 81 35.62 12.15 -6.92
C PRO A 81 35.79 10.62 -6.94
N GLY A 82 36.67 10.10 -7.80
CA GLY A 82 36.92 8.67 -7.98
C GLY A 82 36.18 7.99 -9.15
N GLU A 83 35.39 8.72 -9.94
CA GLU A 83 34.81 8.20 -11.19
C GLU A 83 35.78 8.38 -12.39
N THR A 84 35.86 7.36 -13.25
CA THR A 84 36.58 7.43 -14.54
C THR A 84 35.59 7.70 -15.66
N PHE A 85 35.65 8.89 -16.26
CA PHE A 85 34.79 9.28 -17.38
C PHE A 85 35.38 8.84 -18.72
N TYR A 86 34.63 8.03 -19.47
CA TYR A 86 35.02 7.59 -20.81
C TYR A 86 34.20 8.36 -21.86
N HIS A 87 34.84 9.28 -22.58
CA HIS A 87 34.24 9.95 -23.73
C HIS A 87 34.64 9.22 -25.01
N VAL A 88 33.68 8.54 -25.65
CA VAL A 88 33.91 7.88 -26.94
C VAL A 88 33.77 8.94 -28.03
N VAL A 89 34.90 9.48 -28.50
CA VAL A 89 34.95 10.27 -29.73
C VAL A 89 35.06 9.33 -30.93
N GLU A 90 34.16 9.49 -31.90
CA GLU A 90 34.28 8.77 -33.18
C GLU A 90 35.62 9.14 -33.82
N PRO A 91 36.43 8.15 -34.23
CA PRO A 91 37.69 8.43 -34.87
C PRO A 91 37.41 9.20 -36.16
N ALA A 92 37.97 10.41 -36.26
CA ALA A 92 37.87 11.22 -37.46
C ALA A 92 38.21 10.35 -38.67
N GLY A 93 37.23 10.16 -39.55
CA GLY A 93 37.43 9.52 -40.84
C GLY A 93 38.64 10.14 -41.57
N PRO A 94 39.32 9.36 -42.42
CA PRO A 94 40.65 9.71 -42.93
C PRO A 94 40.65 11.10 -43.56
N LYS A 95 41.61 11.94 -43.12
CA LYS A 95 41.82 13.30 -43.63
C LYS A 95 41.92 13.26 -45.18
N PRO A 96 41.05 13.98 -45.91
CA PRO A 96 41.17 14.08 -47.36
C PRO A 96 42.29 15.07 -47.68
N GLY A 97 43.50 14.58 -47.94
CA GLY A 97 44.63 15.48 -48.24
C GLY A 97 45.97 14.87 -48.66
N GLU A 98 46.19 13.56 -48.60
CA GLU A 98 47.43 12.95 -49.12
C GLU A 98 47.13 12.00 -50.28
N ARG A 99 47.02 12.57 -51.48
CA ARG A 99 47.29 11.85 -52.73
C ARG A 99 48.31 12.65 -53.52
N LYS A 100 49.52 12.09 -53.55
CA LYS A 100 50.68 12.28 -54.44
C LYS A 100 50.80 13.59 -55.23
#